data_AF-A0AAD5D1I6-F1
#
_entry.id   AF-A0AAD5D1I6-F1
#
_cell.length_a   1.000
_cell.length_b   1.000
_cell.length_c   1.000
_cell.angle_alpha   90.00
_cell.angle_beta   90.00
_cell.angle_gamma   90.00
#
_symmetry.space_group_name_H-M   'P 1'
#
loop_
_entity.id
_entity.type
_entity.pdbx_description
1 polymer ?
#
loop_
_entity_poly.entity_id
_entity_poly.type
_entity_poly.pdbx_seq_one_letter_code
_entity_poly.pdbx_strand_id
1 'polypeptide(L)'
;MADFLTSTHRAKWIFTPHELKEKYKAANHRAKQMLEKYGATRVDVDLDGTLSYPEVQTDVKENGEKHSRTKPLKTEEEQHLRAFYEFKIQDVCDAFKFPRKIQATALIYFKRFYLQWSVMEHHPKDIMLTCIYTACKAEENHVSAEELGKGIDQDHQVILNNEMIVLQA
;
A
#
# COMPACT_ATOMS: atom_id res chain seq x y z
N MET A 1 -24.66 -17.09 -12.85
CA MET A 1 -23.80 -17.52 -11.73
C MET A 1 -22.37 -17.19 -12.15
N ALA A 2 -21.64 -16.39 -11.36
CA ALA A 2 -20.26 -16.03 -11.72
C ALA A 2 -19.36 -17.27 -11.59
N ASP A 3 -18.62 -17.61 -12.64
CA ASP A 3 -17.74 -18.78 -12.65
C ASP A 3 -16.39 -18.43 -11.99
N PHE A 4 -16.14 -19.02 -10.82
CA PHE A 4 -14.87 -18.85 -10.12
C PHE A 4 -13.70 -19.53 -10.85
N LEU A 5 -13.95 -20.62 -11.58
CA LEU A 5 -12.90 -21.43 -12.18
C LEU A 5 -12.13 -20.70 -13.28
N THR A 6 -12.83 -19.85 -14.03
CA THR A 6 -12.29 -19.00 -15.10
C THR A 6 -11.95 -17.58 -14.62
N SER A 7 -12.15 -17.28 -13.34
CA SER A 7 -11.90 -15.94 -12.79
C SER A 7 -10.42 -15.57 -12.74
N THR A 8 -10.13 -14.27 -12.90
CA THR A 8 -8.78 -13.72 -12.71
C THR A 8 -8.29 -13.86 -11.27
N HIS A 9 -9.19 -13.88 -10.30
CA HIS A 9 -8.87 -14.14 -8.90
C HIS A 9 -8.21 -15.52 -8.74
N ARG A 10 -8.86 -16.58 -9.26
CA ARG A 10 -8.32 -17.93 -9.18
C ARG A 10 -6.99 -18.06 -9.92
N ALA A 11 -6.86 -17.46 -11.10
CA ALA A 11 -5.68 -17.58 -11.93
C ALA A 11 -4.45 -16.84 -11.37
N LYS A 12 -4.63 -15.68 -10.73
CA LYS A 12 -3.51 -14.78 -10.37
C LYS A 12 -3.29 -14.58 -8.87
N TRP A 13 -4.29 -14.88 -8.03
CA TRP A 13 -4.31 -14.42 -6.63
C TRP A 13 -4.52 -15.52 -5.59
N ILE A 14 -4.43 -16.78 -6.00
CA ILE A 14 -4.43 -17.94 -5.09
C ILE A 14 -3.01 -18.47 -4.97
N PHE A 15 -2.50 -18.49 -3.74
CA PHE A 15 -1.13 -18.86 -3.43
C PHE A 15 -1.08 -19.83 -2.26
N THR A 16 -0.06 -20.67 -2.24
CA THR A 16 0.30 -21.47 -1.07
C THR A 16 0.92 -20.58 0.03
N PRO A 17 0.88 -21.01 1.30
CA PRO A 17 1.53 -20.28 2.39
C PRO A 17 3.03 -20.06 2.17
N HIS A 18 3.70 -20.97 1.47
CA HIS A 18 5.12 -20.85 1.14
C HIS A 18 5.35 -19.73 0.11
N GLU A 19 4.59 -19.72 -0.99
CA GLU A 19 4.70 -18.69 -2.03
C GLU A 19 4.42 -17.28 -1.49
N LEU A 20 3.45 -17.13 -0.57
CA LEU A 20 3.19 -15.85 0.09
C LEU A 20 4.40 -15.36 0.89
N LYS A 21 5.04 -16.24 1.68
CA LYS A 21 6.23 -15.89 2.45
C LYS A 21 7.38 -15.45 1.54
N GLU A 22 7.59 -16.15 0.43
CA GLU A 22 8.64 -15.80 -0.53
C GLU A 22 8.37 -14.46 -1.22
N LYS A 23 7.12 -14.16 -1.58
CA LYS A 23 6.73 -12.84 -2.12
C LYS A 23 7.04 -11.71 -1.14
N TYR A 24 6.65 -11.85 0.13
CA TYR A 24 6.96 -10.83 1.15
C TYR A 24 8.47 -10.66 1.38
N LYS A 25 9.24 -11.75 1.39
CA LYS A 25 10.70 -11.68 1.49
C LYS A 25 11.31 -10.97 0.28
N ALA A 26 10.84 -11.26 -0.93
CA ALA A 26 11.32 -10.63 -2.15
C ALA A 26 11.04 -9.11 -2.14
N ALA A 27 9.83 -8.69 -1.78
CA ALA A 27 9.48 -7.27 -1.65
C ALA A 27 10.34 -6.56 -0.60
N ASN A 28 10.49 -7.15 0.59
CA ASN A 28 11.35 -6.60 1.65
C ASN A 28 12.83 -6.52 1.24
N HIS A 29 13.33 -7.53 0.54
CA HIS A 29 14.71 -7.56 0.06
C HIS A 29 14.96 -6.48 -0.99
N ARG A 30 14.05 -6.32 -1.96
CA ARG A 30 14.10 -5.24 -2.96
C ARG A 30 14.14 -3.88 -2.27
N ALA A 31 13.23 -3.62 -1.34
CA ALA A 31 13.19 -2.35 -0.62
C ALA A 31 14.47 -2.07 0.20
N LYS A 32 15.08 -3.10 0.79
CA LYS A 32 16.39 -2.99 1.46
C LYS A 32 17.51 -2.58 0.51
N GLN A 33 17.60 -3.23 -0.65
CA GLN A 33 18.60 -2.89 -1.67
C GLN A 33 18.43 -1.45 -2.15
N MET A 34 17.18 -1.00 -2.32
CA MET A 34 16.86 0.37 -2.71
C MET A 34 17.29 1.38 -1.64
N LEU A 35 17.00 1.10 -0.37
CA LEU A 35 17.45 1.92 0.75
C LEU A 35 18.99 2.03 0.80
N GLU A 36 19.69 0.93 0.57
CA GLU A 36 21.16 0.91 0.57
C GLU A 36 21.76 1.69 -0.61
N LYS A 37 21.12 1.62 -1.79
CA LYS A 37 21.63 2.25 -3.02
C LYS A 37 21.29 3.74 -3.13
N TYR A 38 20.09 4.14 -2.74
CA TYR A 38 19.57 5.50 -2.96
C TYR A 38 19.30 6.27 -1.65
N GLY A 39 19.40 5.64 -0.49
CA GLY A 39 19.10 6.29 0.80
C GLY A 39 17.60 6.52 1.06
N ALA A 40 16.74 6.18 0.10
CA ALA A 40 15.29 6.27 0.19
C ALA A 40 14.63 5.01 -0.39
N THR A 41 13.46 4.68 0.14
CA THR A 41 12.66 3.51 -0.28
C THR A 41 11.41 3.89 -1.05
N ARG A 42 10.98 5.15 -1.00
CA ARG A 42 9.79 5.61 -1.71
C ARG A 42 9.99 5.43 -3.21
N VAL A 43 9.01 4.80 -3.85
CA VAL A 43 8.93 4.64 -5.31
C VAL A 43 7.70 5.41 -5.75
N ASP A 44 7.83 6.23 -6.79
CA ASP A 44 6.71 6.91 -7.42
C ASP A 44 6.37 6.21 -8.74
N VAL A 45 5.13 6.36 -9.19
CA VAL A 45 4.66 5.79 -10.45
C VAL A 45 4.28 6.94 -11.36
N ASP A 46 4.96 7.00 -12.50
CA ASP A 46 4.70 8.00 -13.53
C ASP A 46 3.42 7.65 -14.31
N LEU A 47 2.86 8.62 -15.04
CA LEU A 47 1.60 8.46 -15.79
C LEU A 47 1.67 7.38 -16.88
N ASP A 48 2.87 7.01 -17.32
CA ASP A 48 3.15 5.94 -18.28
C ASP A 48 3.30 4.55 -17.61
N GLY A 49 3.21 4.49 -16.26
CA GLY A 49 3.41 3.29 -15.47
C GLY A 49 4.87 2.94 -15.19
N THR A 50 5.81 3.82 -15.56
CA THR A 50 7.23 3.66 -15.20
C THR A 50 7.44 3.96 -13.72
N LEU A 51 8.34 3.21 -13.09
CA LEU A 51 8.74 3.44 -11.70
C LEU A 51 9.81 4.53 -11.66
N SER A 52 9.47 5.68 -11.08
CA SER A 52 10.43 6.74 -10.78
C SER A 52 10.96 6.57 -9.36
N TYR A 53 12.28 6.66 -9.24
CA TYR A 53 12.97 6.63 -7.95
C TYR A 53 13.42 8.05 -7.63
N PRO A 54 13.16 8.57 -6.43
CA PRO A 54 13.64 9.89 -6.04
C PRO A 54 15.16 9.95 -6.19
N GLU A 55 15.65 10.87 -7.02
CA GLU A 55 17.04 11.26 -7.00
C GLU A 55 17.29 12.07 -5.71
N VAL A 56 18.33 11.70 -4.96
CA VAL A 56 18.74 12.45 -3.77
C VAL A 56 19.17 13.84 -4.24
N GLN A 57 18.38 14.87 -3.96
CA GLN A 57 18.86 16.26 -4.03
C GLN A 57 19.91 16.45 -2.95
N THR A 58 21.18 16.27 -3.31
CA THR A 58 22.32 16.71 -2.51
C THR A 58 22.44 18.22 -2.65
N ASP A 59 21.59 18.98 -1.98
CA ASP A 59 21.81 20.42 -1.85
C ASP A 59 21.35 20.96 -0.49
N VAL A 60 22.38 21.33 0.29
CA VAL A 60 22.44 22.38 1.33
C VAL A 60 22.29 21.99 2.83
N LYS A 61 23.49 21.82 3.42
CA LYS A 61 24.03 22.34 4.70
C LYS A 61 23.47 21.88 6.06
N GLU A 62 24.37 21.19 6.76
CA GLU A 62 24.67 21.22 8.20
C GLU A 62 23.55 21.67 9.18
N ASN A 63 22.96 20.69 9.86
CA ASN A 63 23.06 20.70 11.32
C ASN A 63 23.16 19.27 11.85
N GLY A 64 24.07 19.08 12.81
CA GLY A 64 24.59 17.78 13.20
C GLY A 64 23.62 16.92 13.99
N GLU A 65 23.04 15.91 13.36
CA GLU A 65 22.76 14.65 14.00
C GLU A 65 23.27 13.54 13.07
N LYS A 66 24.21 12.73 13.56
CA LYS A 66 24.55 11.46 12.92
C LYS A 66 23.26 10.64 12.88
N HIS A 67 22.46 10.78 11.82
CA HIS A 67 21.36 9.87 11.55
C HIS A 67 22.00 8.49 11.39
N SER A 68 21.98 7.74 12.48
CA SER A 68 22.10 6.29 12.49
C SER A 68 21.38 5.79 11.25
N ARG A 69 22.11 5.23 10.27
CA ARG A 69 21.51 4.59 9.09
C ARG A 69 20.25 3.85 9.53
N THR A 70 19.09 4.33 9.10
CA THR A 70 17.79 3.84 9.60
C THR A 70 17.75 2.36 9.31
N LYS A 71 17.70 1.53 10.36
CA LYS A 71 17.77 0.09 10.18
C LYS A 71 16.54 -0.37 9.41
N PRO A 72 16.69 -1.08 8.29
CA PRO A 72 15.54 -1.52 7.52
C PRO A 72 14.72 -2.53 8.31
N LEU A 73 13.40 -2.50 8.10
CA LEU A 73 12.47 -3.41 8.75
C LEU A 73 12.72 -4.86 8.33
N LYS A 74 12.56 -5.77 9.26
CA LYS A 74 12.47 -7.22 9.01
C LYS A 74 11.09 -7.56 8.47
N THR A 75 11.02 -8.65 7.71
CA THR A 75 9.74 -9.14 7.14
C THR A 75 8.67 -9.36 8.21
N GLU A 76 9.05 -9.81 9.40
CA GLU A 76 8.15 -9.97 10.55
C GLU A 76 7.60 -8.63 11.06
N GLU A 77 8.43 -7.58 11.14
CA GLU A 77 8.01 -6.25 11.57
C GLU A 77 7.01 -5.67 10.57
N GLU A 78 7.27 -5.85 9.27
CA GLU A 78 6.30 -5.47 8.24
C GLU A 78 4.99 -6.25 8.35
N GLN A 79 5.03 -7.54 8.72
CA GLN A 79 3.83 -8.34 8.91
C GLN A 79 2.95 -7.78 10.03
N HIS A 80 3.54 -7.37 11.15
CA HIS A 80 2.79 -6.74 12.24
C HIS A 80 2.16 -5.41 11.81
N LEU A 81 2.89 -4.59 11.05
CA LEU A 81 2.34 -3.35 10.49
C LEU A 81 1.17 -3.64 9.54
N ARG A 82 1.31 -4.59 8.61
CA ARG A 82 0.22 -4.98 7.71
C ARG A 82 -1.01 -5.44 8.48
N ALA A 83 -0.83 -6.35 9.45
CA ALA A 83 -1.94 -6.84 10.27
C ALA A 83 -2.64 -5.70 11.03
N PHE A 84 -1.87 -4.77 11.61
CA PHE A 84 -2.43 -3.60 12.29
C PHE A 84 -3.30 -2.74 11.36
N TYR A 85 -2.82 -2.45 10.15
CA TYR A 85 -3.58 -1.64 9.19
C TYR A 85 -4.74 -2.42 8.55
N GLU A 86 -4.66 -3.74 8.44
CA GLU A 86 -5.82 -4.58 8.09
C GLU A 86 -6.96 -4.42 9.11
N PHE A 87 -6.67 -4.35 10.40
CA PHE A 87 -7.69 -4.02 11.40
C PHE A 87 -8.20 -2.59 11.25
N LYS A 88 -7.32 -1.63 10.95
CA LYS A 88 -7.72 -0.23 10.72
C LYS A 88 -8.64 -0.05 9.52
N ILE A 89 -8.49 -0.83 8.45
CA ILE A 89 -9.46 -0.84 7.34
C ILE A 89 -10.87 -1.13 7.86
N GLN A 90 -11.00 -2.08 8.79
CA GLN A 90 -12.28 -2.47 9.35
C GLN A 90 -12.87 -1.35 10.21
N ASP A 91 -12.05 -0.77 11.11
CA ASP A 91 -12.45 0.37 11.96
C ASP A 91 -12.99 1.53 11.10
N VAL A 92 -12.30 1.88 10.02
CA VAL A 92 -12.68 2.97 9.12
C VAL A 92 -13.96 2.62 8.37
N CYS A 93 -14.04 1.43 7.76
CA CYS A 93 -15.24 1.01 7.05
C CYS A 93 -16.48 0.98 7.96
N ASP A 94 -16.33 0.51 9.21
CA ASP A 94 -17.41 0.49 10.19
C ASP A 94 -17.82 1.92 10.61
N ALA A 95 -16.86 2.83 10.79
CA ALA A 95 -17.13 4.24 11.13
C ALA A 95 -17.91 4.97 10.02
N PHE A 96 -17.57 4.72 8.75
CA PHE A 96 -18.30 5.25 7.59
C PHE A 96 -19.56 4.44 7.25
N LYS A 97 -19.86 3.38 8.01
CA LYS A 97 -20.99 2.46 7.80
C LYS A 97 -21.01 1.86 6.40
N PHE A 98 -19.83 1.59 5.84
CA PHE A 98 -19.74 0.97 4.54
C PHE A 98 -20.24 -0.48 4.56
N PRO A 99 -20.91 -0.94 3.49
CA PRO A 99 -21.28 -2.34 3.34
C PRO A 99 -20.07 -3.28 3.46
N ARG A 100 -20.28 -4.47 4.04
CA ARG A 100 -19.24 -5.49 4.21
C ARG A 100 -18.51 -5.86 2.91
N LYS A 101 -19.17 -5.75 1.76
CA LYS A 101 -18.54 -5.98 0.45
C LYS A 101 -17.39 -5.00 0.17
N ILE A 102 -17.56 -3.71 0.51
CA ILE A 102 -16.52 -2.69 0.34
C ILE A 102 -15.32 -2.99 1.25
N GLN A 103 -15.59 -3.32 2.51
CA GLN A 103 -14.55 -3.69 3.47
C GLN A 103 -13.73 -4.90 2.98
N ALA A 104 -14.41 -5.94 2.48
CA ALA A 104 -13.75 -7.12 1.92
C ALA A 104 -12.90 -6.77 0.69
N THR A 105 -13.42 -5.96 -0.23
CA THR A 105 -12.71 -5.52 -1.44
C THR A 105 -11.49 -4.66 -1.09
N ALA A 106 -11.62 -3.74 -0.13
CA ALA A 106 -10.50 -2.91 0.36
C ALA A 106 -9.39 -3.75 1.00
N LEU A 107 -9.75 -4.73 1.83
CA LEU A 107 -8.80 -5.68 2.42
C LEU A 107 -8.06 -6.50 1.34
N ILE A 108 -8.78 -6.93 0.30
CA ILE A 108 -8.18 -7.64 -0.83
C ILE A 108 -7.16 -6.74 -1.53
N TYR A 109 -7.53 -5.50 -1.87
CA TYR A 109 -6.59 -4.55 -2.52
C TYR A 109 -5.36 -4.29 -1.65
N PHE A 110 -5.54 -4.05 -0.35
CA PHE A 110 -4.43 -3.82 0.57
C PHE A 110 -3.48 -5.01 0.65
N LYS A 111 -4.02 -6.23 0.78
CA LYS A 111 -3.21 -7.47 0.84
C LYS A 111 -2.48 -7.71 -0.48
N ARG A 112 -3.14 -7.51 -1.62
CA ARG A 112 -2.55 -7.69 -2.95
C ARG A 112 -1.41 -6.70 -3.19
N PHE A 113 -1.63 -5.44 -2.85
CA PHE A 113 -0.63 -4.38 -2.94
C PHE A 113 0.66 -4.76 -2.21
N TYR A 114 0.55 -5.17 -0.95
CA TYR A 114 1.71 -5.52 -0.14
C TYR A 114 2.32 -6.90 -0.41
N LEU A 115 1.80 -7.67 -1.37
CA LEU A 115 2.51 -8.82 -1.93
C LEU A 115 3.57 -8.41 -2.95
N GLN A 116 3.43 -7.23 -3.54
CA GLN A 116 4.37 -6.68 -4.52
C GLN A 116 5.27 -5.61 -3.89
N TRP A 117 4.72 -4.80 -2.99
CA TRP A 117 5.38 -3.66 -2.37
C TRP A 117 5.72 -3.92 -0.89
N SER A 118 6.80 -3.30 -0.40
CA SER A 118 7.13 -3.25 1.02
C SER A 118 6.45 -2.05 1.70
N VAL A 119 6.16 -2.18 2.99
CA VAL A 119 5.68 -1.06 3.84
C VAL A 119 6.71 0.06 3.98
N MET A 120 7.99 -0.23 3.67
CA MET A 120 9.04 0.79 3.63
C MET A 120 8.92 1.67 2.39
N GLU A 121 8.34 1.16 1.31
CA GLU A 121 8.20 1.89 0.04
C GLU A 121 6.96 2.77 0.05
N HIS A 122 5.84 2.21 0.53
CA HIS A 122 4.57 2.93 0.64
C HIS A 122 3.98 2.78 2.03
N HIS A 123 3.69 3.92 2.66
CA HIS A 123 3.21 3.95 4.03
C HIS A 123 1.78 3.36 4.13
N PRO A 124 1.54 2.36 5.00
CA PRO A 124 0.26 1.68 5.08
C PRO A 124 -0.96 2.56 5.39
N LYS A 125 -0.80 3.68 6.10
CA LYS A 125 -1.90 4.64 6.34
C LYS A 125 -2.48 5.18 5.02
N ASP A 126 -1.60 5.49 4.07
CA ASP A 126 -1.98 6.14 2.82
C ASP A 126 -2.56 5.13 1.83
N ILE A 127 -1.93 3.96 1.75
CA ILE A 127 -2.43 2.84 0.94
C ILE A 127 -3.76 2.33 1.46
N MET A 128 -3.93 2.21 2.78
CA MET A 128 -5.20 1.84 3.41
C MET A 128 -6.35 2.73 2.94
N LEU A 129 -6.18 4.05 3.05
CA LEU A 129 -7.17 5.04 2.64
C LEU A 129 -7.50 4.92 1.15
N THR A 130 -6.46 4.78 0.33
CA THR A 130 -6.59 4.62 -1.12
C THR A 130 -7.32 3.33 -1.48
N CYS A 131 -7.02 2.21 -0.83
CA CYS A 131 -7.72 0.95 -1.05
C CYS A 131 -9.22 1.04 -0.70
N ILE A 132 -9.59 1.76 0.37
CA ILE A 132 -11.00 1.99 0.74
C ILE A 132 -11.70 2.84 -0.33
N TYR A 133 -11.05 3.92 -0.77
CA TYR A 133 -11.57 4.80 -1.81
C TYR A 133 -11.80 4.04 -3.14
N THR A 134 -10.80 3.30 -3.60
CA THR A 134 -10.90 2.50 -4.83
C THR A 134 -11.91 1.36 -4.71
N ALA A 135 -12.03 0.73 -3.53
CA ALA A 135 -13.06 -0.28 -3.27
C ALA A 135 -14.47 0.32 -3.33
N CYS A 136 -14.68 1.54 -2.85
CA CYS A 136 -15.96 2.23 -2.99
C CYS A 136 -16.33 2.41 -4.46
N LYS A 137 -15.39 2.90 -5.29
CA LYS A 137 -15.60 3.01 -6.74
C LYS A 137 -15.95 1.68 -7.40
N ALA A 138 -15.18 0.62 -7.09
CA ALA A 138 -15.37 -0.71 -7.68
C ALA A 138 -16.70 -1.37 -7.27
N GLU A 139 -17.20 -1.06 -6.08
CA GLU A 139 -18.45 -1.60 -5.53
C GLU A 139 -19.66 -0.69 -5.76
N GLU A 140 -19.53 0.28 -6.68
CA GLU A 140 -20.57 1.24 -7.08
C GLU A 140 -21.10 2.10 -5.92
N ASN A 141 -20.24 2.36 -4.93
CA ASN A 141 -20.53 3.24 -3.79
C ASN A 141 -19.79 4.57 -3.93
N HIS A 142 -20.51 5.68 -3.81
CA HIS A 142 -19.94 7.01 -4.01
C HIS A 142 -19.49 7.60 -2.68
N VAL A 143 -18.19 7.89 -2.55
CA VAL A 143 -17.61 8.69 -1.47
C VAL A 143 -16.54 9.59 -2.07
N SER A 144 -16.49 10.85 -1.66
CA SER A 144 -15.43 11.74 -2.11
C SER A 144 -14.12 11.48 -1.34
N ALA A 145 -12.98 11.72 -1.99
CA ALA A 145 -11.69 11.63 -1.31
C ALA A 145 -11.56 12.63 -0.15
N GLU A 146 -12.24 13.79 -0.26
CA GLU A 146 -12.28 14.79 0.80
C GLU A 146 -13.02 14.30 2.05
N GLU A 147 -14.17 13.65 1.90
CA GLU A 147 -14.92 13.08 3.04
C GLU A 147 -14.11 12.00 3.73
N LEU A 148 -13.47 11.12 2.95
CA LEU A 148 -12.65 10.05 3.49
C LEU A 148 -11.39 10.60 4.21
N GLY A 149 -10.74 11.60 3.62
CA GLY A 149 -9.58 12.28 4.21
C GLY A 149 -9.93 13.03 5.50
N LYS A 150 -11.05 13.76 5.54
CA LYS A 150 -11.54 14.45 6.74
C LYS A 150 -11.80 13.49 7.91
N GLY A 151 -12.30 12.28 7.64
CA GLY A 151 -12.56 11.30 8.69
C GLY A 151 -11.33 10.78 9.42
N ILE A 152 -10.13 10.89 8.83
CA ILE A 152 -8.87 10.39 9.41
C ILE A 152 -7.78 11.48 9.47
N ASP A 153 -8.19 12.75 9.37
CA ASP A 153 -7.28 13.91 9.38
C ASP A 153 -6.09 13.72 8.42
N GLN A 154 -6.40 13.42 7.16
CA GLN A 154 -5.42 13.22 6.09
C GLN A 154 -5.80 14.04 4.86
N ASP A 155 -4.79 14.61 4.20
CA ASP A 155 -5.01 15.32 2.95
C ASP A 155 -5.51 14.35 1.86
N HIS A 156 -6.62 14.73 1.22
CA HIS A 156 -7.26 13.96 0.17
C HIS A 156 -6.37 13.78 -1.06
N GLN A 157 -5.42 14.70 -1.30
CA GLN A 157 -4.44 14.55 -2.38
C GLN A 157 -3.57 13.29 -2.22
N VAL A 158 -3.30 12.86 -0.99
CA VAL A 158 -2.57 11.61 -0.73
C VAL A 158 -3.33 10.40 -1.26
N ILE A 159 -4.66 10.41 -1.12
CA ILE A 159 -5.54 9.33 -1.63
C ILE A 159 -5.49 9.31 -3.16
N LEU A 160 -5.59 10.48 -3.79
CA LEU A 160 -5.60 10.60 -5.25
C LEU A 160 -4.24 10.26 -5.87
N ASN A 161 -3.14 10.70 -5.26
CA ASN A 161 -1.79 10.44 -5.76
C ASN A 161 -1.41 8.96 -5.71
N ASN A 162 -1.95 8.20 -4.76
CA ASN A 162 -1.69 6.76 -4.66
C ASN A 162 -2.69 5.90 -5.44
N GLU A 163 -3.74 6.49 -6.04
CA GLU A 163 -4.79 5.72 -6.72
C GLU A 163 -4.23 4.84 -7.84
N MET A 164 -3.35 5.41 -8.67
CA MET A 164 -2.81 4.69 -9.82
C MET A 164 -1.91 3.52 -9.40
N ILE A 165 -1.05 3.70 -8.39
CA ILE A 165 -0.18 2.61 -7.94
C ILE A 165 -0.96 1.46 -7.29
N VAL A 166 -2.05 1.77 -6.58
CA VAL A 166 -2.92 0.74 -6.00
C VAL A 166 -3.64 -0.07 -7.08
N LEU A 167 -3.98 0.55 -8.22
CA LEU A 167 -4.66 -0.11 -9.34
C LEU A 167 -3.72 -0.95 -10.22
N GLN A 168 -2.42 -0.65 -10.23
CA GLN A 168 -1.42 -1.40 -11.02
C GLN A 168 -0.91 -2.67 -10.34
N ALA A 169 -1.05 -2.77 -9.02
CA ALA A 169 -0.62 -3.92 -8.22
C ALA A 169 -1.56 -5.12 -8.37
#